data_AF-A0A2V3XX37-F1
#
_entry.id   AF-A0A2V3XX37-F1
#
_cell.length_a   1.000
_cell.length_b   1.000
_cell.length_c   1.000
_cell.angle_alpha   90.00
_cell.angle_beta   90.00
_cell.angle_gamma   90.00
#
_symmetry.space_group_name_H-M   'P 1'
#
loop_
_entity.id
_entity.type
_entity.pdbx_description
1 polymer ?
#
loop_
_entity_poly.entity_id
_entity_poly.type
_entity_poly.pdbx_seq_one_letter_code
_entity_poly.pdbx_strand_id
1 'polypeptide(L)'
;MLAYINFMAALHLNLNVKLENMEDVLKFYSTRGEDDPFTYLLPEEIEKTAHDHQLKILHHLTSDGTAYMRGEQLNNLTKESFDQYMKLHLETCEYKYILGYGLHGLIILTA
;
A
#
# COMPACT_ATOMS: atom_id res chain seq x y z
N MET A 1 -8.40 0.37 14.44
CA MET A 1 -7.66 -0.12 13.26
C MET A 1 -8.26 0.58 12.05
N LEU A 2 -7.42 1.16 11.19
CA LEU A 2 -7.83 1.83 9.96
C LEU A 2 -7.04 1.25 8.80
N ALA A 3 -7.71 1.03 7.67
CA ALA A 3 -7.07 0.64 6.41
C ALA A 3 -7.19 1.78 5.40
N TYR A 4 -6.23 1.90 4.50
CA TYR A 4 -6.20 2.92 3.45
C TYR A 4 -5.55 2.36 2.18
N ILE A 5 -5.85 2.99 1.04
CA ILE A 5 -5.13 2.69 -0.20
C ILE A 5 -3.89 3.55 -0.25
N ASN A 6 -2.73 2.92 -0.43
CA ASN A 6 -1.48 3.62 -0.59
C ASN A 6 -1.47 4.37 -1.93
N PHE A 7 -1.36 5.70 -1.86
CA PHE A 7 -1.43 6.54 -3.05
C PHE A 7 -0.31 6.25 -4.05
N MET A 8 0.93 6.00 -3.60
CA MET A 8 2.05 5.71 -4.50
C MET A 8 1.90 4.36 -5.19
N ALA A 9 1.49 3.33 -4.45
CA ALA A 9 1.23 2.01 -5.03
C ALA A 9 0.07 2.05 -6.03
N ALA A 10 -1.02 2.78 -5.73
CA ALA A 10 -2.13 2.98 -6.64
C ALA A 10 -1.73 3.74 -7.91
N LEU A 11 -0.89 4.78 -7.78
CA LEU A 11 -0.34 5.50 -8.92
C LEU A 11 0.47 4.59 -9.84
N HIS A 12 1.31 3.73 -9.25
CA HIS A 12 2.08 2.73 -10.01
C HIS A 12 1.19 1.68 -10.66
N LEU A 13 0.13 1.22 -9.99
CA LEU A 13 -0.83 0.27 -10.52
C LEU A 13 -1.59 0.83 -11.74
N ASN A 14 -1.82 2.14 -11.76
CA ASN A 14 -2.47 2.82 -12.87
C ASN A 14 -1.56 3.00 -14.09
N LEU A 15 -0.24 2.77 -14.01
CA LEU A 15 0.63 2.77 -15.18
C LEU A 15 0.35 1.52 -16.03
N ASN A 16 -0.11 1.72 -17.26
CA ASN A 16 -0.30 0.58 -18.16
C ASN A 16 1.06 0.01 -18.62
N VAL A 17 1.06 -1.25 -19.07
CA VAL A 17 2.29 -1.97 -19.46
C VAL A 17 3.10 -1.25 -20.55
N LYS A 18 2.43 -0.48 -21.43
CA LYS A 18 3.07 0.25 -22.52
C LYS A 18 3.46 1.70 -22.16
N LEU A 19 3.07 2.17 -20.98
CA LEU A 19 3.19 3.56 -20.52
C LEU A 19 2.52 4.59 -21.44
N GLU A 20 1.44 4.20 -22.11
CA GLU A 20 0.74 5.05 -23.09
C GLU A 20 -0.39 5.89 -22.45
N ASN A 21 -0.72 5.66 -21.18
CA ASN A 21 -1.84 6.30 -20.47
C ASN A 21 -1.41 7.41 -19.49
N MET A 22 -0.33 8.13 -19.81
CA MET A 22 0.25 9.11 -18.89
C MET A 22 -0.70 10.28 -18.56
N GLU A 23 -1.57 10.68 -19.49
CA GLU A 23 -2.58 11.72 -19.22
C GLU A 23 -3.55 11.30 -18.12
N ASP A 24 -4.03 10.06 -18.17
CA ASP A 24 -4.92 9.50 -17.14
C ASP A 24 -4.21 9.38 -15.79
N VAL A 25 -2.96 8.94 -15.79
CA VAL A 25 -2.14 8.82 -14.57
C VAL A 25 -1.86 10.19 -13.95
N LEU A 26 -1.58 11.21 -14.77
CA LEU A 26 -1.40 12.59 -14.31
C LEU A 26 -2.70 13.18 -13.77
N LYS A 27 -3.84 12.87 -14.41
CA LYS A 27 -5.16 13.24 -13.90
C LYS A 27 -5.39 12.59 -12.53
N PHE A 28 -5.21 11.27 -12.42
CA PHE A 28 -5.32 10.54 -11.16
C PHE A 28 -4.38 11.10 -10.08
N TYR A 29 -3.14 11.46 -10.43
CA TYR A 29 -2.21 12.09 -9.49
C TYR A 29 -2.73 13.44 -8.98
N SER A 30 -3.21 14.27 -9.90
CA SER A 30 -3.64 15.65 -9.59
C SER A 30 -4.95 15.69 -8.82
N THR A 31 -5.87 14.77 -9.10
CA THR A 31 -7.17 14.68 -8.43
C THR A 31 -7.18 13.68 -7.28
N ARG A 32 -6.13 12.88 -7.12
CA ARG A 32 -6.04 11.75 -6.18
C ARG A 32 -7.23 10.81 -6.22
N GLY A 33 -7.75 10.55 -7.42
CA GLY A 33 -8.97 9.74 -7.56
C GLY A 33 -10.21 10.46 -7.04
N GLU A 34 -10.33 11.77 -7.24
CA GLU A 34 -11.60 12.48 -7.09
C GLU A 34 -12.73 11.68 -7.77
N ASP A 35 -13.89 11.59 -7.11
CA ASP A 35 -15.03 10.72 -7.44
C ASP A 35 -14.82 9.20 -7.25
N ASP A 36 -13.70 8.76 -6.67
CA ASP A 36 -13.49 7.37 -6.24
C ASP A 36 -14.01 7.14 -4.80
N PRO A 37 -14.63 5.98 -4.49
CA PRO A 37 -15.08 5.66 -3.13
C PRO A 37 -13.95 5.41 -2.12
N PHE A 38 -12.71 5.26 -2.57
CA PHE A 38 -11.55 4.96 -1.71
C PHE A 38 -10.74 6.20 -1.35
N THR A 39 -10.20 6.20 -0.13
CA THR A 39 -9.25 7.22 0.32
C THR A 39 -7.82 6.80 -0.01
N TYR A 40 -7.14 7.61 -0.83
CA TYR A 40 -5.74 7.42 -1.20
C TYR A 40 -4.82 8.27 -0.33
N LEU A 41 -4.00 7.63 0.50
CA LEU A 41 -3.07 8.30 1.42
C LEU A 41 -1.64 7.83 1.22
N LEU A 42 -0.70 8.73 1.44
CA LEU A 42 0.68 8.40 1.76
C LEU A 42 0.76 7.88 3.22
N PRO A 43 1.71 6.99 3.54
CA PRO A 43 1.93 6.55 4.93
C PRO A 43 2.05 7.71 5.92
N GLU A 44 2.75 8.78 5.54
CA GLU A 44 2.95 9.95 6.39
C GLU A 44 1.67 10.75 6.63
N GLU A 45 0.70 10.73 5.70
CA GLU A 45 -0.57 11.45 5.84
C GLU A 45 -1.48 10.79 6.88
N ILE A 46 -1.52 9.45 6.92
CA ILE A 46 -2.27 8.74 7.96
C ILE A 46 -1.55 8.79 9.31
N GLU A 47 -0.23 8.78 9.34
CA GLU A 47 0.56 8.99 10.56
C GLU A 47 0.30 10.38 11.15
N LYS A 48 0.26 11.41 10.30
CA LYS A 48 -0.10 12.77 10.71
C LYS A 48 -1.52 12.82 11.26
N THR A 49 -2.47 12.15 10.61
CA THR A 49 -3.87 12.09 11.08
C THR A 49 -3.96 11.50 12.48
N ALA A 50 -3.23 10.42 12.75
CA ALA A 50 -3.16 9.83 14.09
C ALA A 50 -2.57 10.80 15.12
N HIS A 51 -1.46 11.46 14.78
CA HIS A 51 -0.84 12.48 15.63
C HIS A 51 -1.79 13.65 15.95
N ASP A 52 -2.49 14.19 14.94
CA ASP A 52 -3.42 15.31 15.10
C ASP A 52 -4.60 14.97 16.04
N HIS A 53 -4.97 13.68 16.12
CA HIS A 53 -6.00 13.17 17.02
C HIS A 53 -5.45 12.62 18.35
N GLN A 54 -4.17 12.86 18.65
CA GLN A 54 -3.49 12.40 19.87
C GLN A 54 -3.54 10.87 20.04
N LEU A 55 -3.60 10.14 18.93
CA LEU A 55 -3.57 8.68 18.93
C LEU A 55 -2.12 8.18 18.86
N LYS A 56 -1.82 7.14 19.62
CA LYS A 56 -0.55 6.41 19.53
C LYS A 56 -0.64 5.33 18.47
N ILE A 57 0.34 5.32 17.56
CA ILE A 57 0.52 4.25 16.59
C ILE A 57 1.16 3.06 17.29
N LEU A 58 0.47 1.92 17.25
CA LEU A 58 0.96 0.63 17.75
C LEU A 58 1.68 -0.14 16.63
N HIS A 59 1.05 -0.20 15.45
CA HIS A 59 1.59 -0.84 14.25
C HIS A 59 1.20 -0.05 13.01
N HIS A 60 2.09 -0.03 12.02
CA HIS A 60 1.83 0.50 10.68
C HIS A 60 2.48 -0.45 9.69
N LEU A 61 1.67 -1.08 8.84
CA LEU A 61 2.13 -2.16 7.97
C LEU A 61 1.43 -2.14 6.62
N THR A 62 2.08 -2.71 5.61
CA THR A 62 1.41 -3.10 4.36
C THR A 62 0.86 -4.52 4.49
N SER A 63 -0.43 -4.71 4.24
CA SER A 63 -1.08 -6.02 4.41
C SER A 63 -0.82 -6.97 3.24
N ASP A 64 -0.53 -6.44 2.06
CA ASP A 64 -0.34 -7.19 0.82
C ASP A 64 1.09 -7.14 0.29
N GLY A 65 1.96 -6.31 0.88
CA GLY A 65 3.35 -6.15 0.43
C GLY A 65 3.41 -5.87 -1.06
N THR A 66 4.31 -6.54 -1.77
CA THR A 66 4.49 -6.34 -3.22
C THR A 66 3.62 -7.24 -4.09
N ALA A 67 2.52 -7.80 -3.54
CA ALA A 67 1.71 -8.79 -4.23
C ALA A 67 1.12 -8.28 -5.55
N TYR A 68 0.69 -7.01 -5.65
CA TYR A 68 0.17 -6.48 -6.92
C TYR A 68 1.24 -6.40 -8.03
N MET A 69 2.53 -6.28 -7.68
CA MET A 69 3.63 -6.25 -8.64
C MET A 69 4.10 -7.66 -9.06
N ARG A 70 3.84 -8.67 -8.22
CA ARG A 70 4.40 -10.03 -8.35
C ARG A 70 3.31 -11.12 -8.35
N GLY A 71 2.05 -10.74 -8.57
CA GLY A 71 0.89 -11.61 -8.30
C GLY A 71 0.94 -12.92 -9.06
N GLU A 72 1.28 -12.89 -10.35
CA GLU A 72 1.42 -14.11 -11.16
C GLU A 72 2.55 -15.01 -10.65
N GLN A 73 3.70 -14.43 -10.30
CA GLN A 73 4.84 -15.19 -9.78
C GLN A 73 4.52 -15.81 -8.42
N LEU A 74 3.84 -15.07 -7.53
CA LEU A 74 3.42 -15.55 -6.22
C LEU A 74 2.37 -16.67 -6.32
N ASN A 75 1.41 -16.54 -7.24
CA ASN A 75 0.37 -17.55 -7.47
C ASN A 75 0.93 -18.88 -8.01
N ASN A 76 2.09 -18.83 -8.68
CA ASN A 76 2.76 -20.00 -9.24
C ASN A 76 3.82 -20.60 -8.30
N LEU A 77 4.00 -20.07 -7.09
CA LEU A 77 4.94 -20.64 -6.12
C LEU A 77 4.50 -22.03 -5.65
N THR A 78 5.48 -22.87 -5.37
CA THR A 78 5.24 -24.08 -4.57
C THR A 78 4.84 -23.66 -3.15
N LYS A 79 4.18 -24.56 -2.42
CA LYS A 79 3.80 -24.30 -1.02
C LYS A 79 5.01 -23.93 -0.16
N GLU A 80 6.13 -24.62 -0.32
CA GLU A 80 7.35 -24.35 0.44
C GLU A 80 7.89 -22.94 0.18
N SER A 81 7.99 -22.52 -1.09
CA SER A 81 8.45 -21.17 -1.42
C SER A 81 7.46 -20.09 -1.01
N PHE A 82 6.15 -20.37 -1.06
CA PHE A 82 5.13 -19.47 -0.56
C PHE A 82 5.26 -19.26 0.96
N ASP A 83 5.48 -20.33 1.73
CA ASP A 83 5.67 -20.23 3.18
C ASP A 83 6.92 -19.41 3.54
N GLN A 84 8.01 -19.57 2.77
CA GLN A 84 9.22 -18.74 2.91
C GLN A 84 8.96 -17.26 2.56
N TYR A 85 8.21 -17.01 1.49
CA TYR A 85 7.78 -15.65 1.12
C TYR A 85 6.93 -15.03 2.22
N MET A 86 5.98 -15.76 2.79
CA MET A 86 5.14 -15.27 3.89
C MET A 86 5.95 -14.96 5.14
N LYS A 87 6.96 -15.78 5.47
CA LYS A 87 7.90 -15.46 6.55
C LYS A 87 8.61 -14.13 6.30
N LEU A 88 9.16 -13.93 5.10
CA LEU A 88 9.80 -12.67 4.72
C LEU A 88 8.83 -11.48 4.78
N HIS A 89 7.61 -11.65 4.28
CA HIS A 89 6.58 -10.62 4.33
C HIS A 89 6.28 -10.21 5.78
N LEU A 90 6.03 -11.18 6.68
CA LEU A 90 5.76 -10.90 8.09
C LEU A 90 6.95 -10.26 8.83
N GLU A 91 8.18 -10.58 8.45
CA GLU A 91 9.39 -9.96 9.00
C GLU A 91 9.60 -8.51 8.54
N THR A 92 9.01 -8.12 7.41
CA THR A 92 9.31 -6.84 6.74
C THR A 92 8.13 -5.90 6.59
N CYS A 93 6.89 -6.36 6.76
CA CYS A 93 5.68 -5.62 6.43
C CYS A 93 5.49 -4.31 7.21
N GLU A 94 6.14 -4.15 8.38
CA GLU A 94 6.10 -2.93 9.19
C GLU A 94 7.26 -1.95 8.90
N TYR A 95 8.20 -2.32 8.04
CA TYR A 95 9.33 -1.46 7.73
C TYR A 95 8.86 -0.19 7.02
N LYS A 96 9.21 0.98 7.55
CA LYS A 96 8.76 2.28 7.01
C LYS A 96 9.00 2.42 5.50
N TYR A 97 10.14 1.93 5.01
CA TYR A 97 10.50 1.97 3.60
C TYR A 97 9.65 1.06 2.70
N ILE A 98 8.96 0.04 3.23
CA ILE A 98 8.07 -0.84 2.45
C ILE A 98 6.60 -0.39 2.47
N LEU A 99 6.21 0.51 3.38
CA LEU A 99 4.81 0.95 3.51
C LEU A 99 4.28 1.57 2.20
N GLY A 100 5.14 2.28 1.47
CA GLY A 100 4.87 2.84 0.14
C GLY A 100 4.71 1.81 -0.99
N TYR A 101 5.18 0.58 -0.79
CA TYR A 101 5.30 -0.42 -1.85
C TYR A 101 4.09 -1.33 -1.97
N GLY A 102 3.24 -1.42 -0.95
CA GLY A 102 2.01 -2.22 -1.01
C GLY A 102 0.77 -1.37 -1.20
N LEU A 103 -0.26 -1.97 -1.81
CA LEU A 103 -1.47 -1.23 -2.19
C LEU A 103 -2.33 -0.94 -0.97
N HIS A 104 -2.38 -1.85 0.00
CA HIS A 104 -3.20 -1.69 1.20
C HIS A 104 -2.31 -1.44 2.42
N GLY A 105 -2.45 -0.26 2.99
CA GLY A 105 -1.86 0.11 4.28
C GLY A 105 -2.83 -0.17 5.41
N LEU A 106 -2.30 -0.67 6.53
CA LEU A 106 -3.03 -0.94 7.76
C LEU A 106 -2.33 -0.25 8.93
N ILE A 107 -3.09 0.52 9.70
CA ILE A 107 -2.60 1.18 10.91
C ILE A 107 -3.43 0.78 12.13
N ILE A 108 -2.74 0.38 13.19
CA ILE A 108 -3.32 0.03 14.49
C ILE A 108 -2.99 1.16 15.47
N LEU A 109 -4.04 1.73 16.06
CA LEU A 109 -3.98 2.93 16.88
C LEU A 109 -4.61 2.66 18.26
N THR A 110 -4.11 3.33 19.29
CA THR A 110 -4.74 3.44 20.62
C THR A 110 -4.85 4.90 21.04
N ALA A 111 -5.86 5.23 21.84
CA ALA A 111 -5.88 6.47 22.62
C ALA A 111 -4.90 6.40 23.79
#